data_AF-A0A7T7U254-F1
#
_entry.id   AF-A0A7T7U254-F1
#
_cell.length_a   1.000
_cell.length_b   1.000
_cell.length_c   1.000
_cell.angle_alpha   90.00
_cell.angle_beta   90.00
_cell.angle_gamma   90.00
#
_symmetry.space_group_name_H-M   'P 1'
#
loop_
_entity.id
_entity.type
_entity.pdbx_description
1 polymer ?
#
loop_
_entity_poly.entity_id
_entity_poly.type
_entity_poly.pdbx_seq_one_letter_code
_entity_poly.pdbx_strand_id
1 'polypeptide(L)'
;MNQILNIDTTQQQALLFLLDFLKQRDYQFTAITPLSHQRILSRKRQEKNTVITLRDIFGWNLAFAETDLDPALFEILKENRLIHFQDHQWLSDVRVASLDRELFIHSSFPTLQHDSVFFGPDTYRFAYHLKQYLAARPHSFKRAVELCCGSSAAAISLAKDYPDFNEITVSDLNPKALLYSQINASFAGLNNITPVYSNLFTHLAGQFDLIFANPPYLMDADQRQYRHGGNQLDGNELAFNIVKEGIQRLNPQGCLFLYTGVAIRPNGNPFLQQLEKLMLSQPSIHWCYEEIDPDVFGEELDQPAYQQIERIALVLVKVELMD
;
A
#
# COMPACT_ATOMS: atom_id res chain seq x y z
N MET A 1 -6.23 2.61 -26.69
CA MET A 1 -7.01 1.44 -27.16
C MET A 1 -7.41 0.69 -25.90
N ASN A 2 -8.55 1.04 -25.32
CA ASN A 2 -9.01 0.51 -24.03
C ASN A 2 -9.64 -0.87 -24.25
N GLN A 3 -8.86 -1.93 -24.01
CA GLN A 3 -9.41 -3.28 -23.94
C GLN A 3 -9.95 -3.52 -22.52
N ILE A 4 -11.25 -3.28 -22.37
CA ILE A 4 -12.23 -4.16 -21.72
C ILE A 4 -11.63 -5.13 -20.67
N LEU A 5 -11.64 -4.71 -19.40
CA LEU A 5 -11.50 -5.58 -18.21
C LEU A 5 -12.89 -6.06 -17.74
N ASN A 6 -13.75 -6.53 -18.65
CA ASN A 6 -15.11 -6.98 -18.33
C ASN A 6 -15.31 -8.49 -18.53
N ILE A 7 -14.36 -9.28 -18.04
CA ILE A 7 -14.61 -10.67 -17.63
C ILE A 7 -13.87 -10.85 -16.31
N ASP A 8 -14.60 -10.92 -15.20
CA ASP A 8 -14.02 -11.36 -13.94
C ASP A 8 -13.44 -12.75 -14.17
N THR A 9 -12.12 -12.84 -14.04
CA THR A 9 -11.40 -14.12 -14.09
C THR A 9 -11.88 -15.02 -12.96
N THR A 10 -11.81 -16.34 -13.16
CA THR A 10 -12.15 -17.31 -12.11
C THR A 10 -11.34 -17.09 -10.83
N GLN A 11 -10.10 -16.62 -10.96
CA GLN A 11 -9.24 -16.27 -9.83
C GLN A 11 -9.73 -15.05 -9.04
N GLN A 12 -10.27 -14.02 -9.70
CA GLN A 12 -10.90 -12.88 -9.01
C GLN A 12 -12.12 -13.32 -8.19
N GLN A 13 -12.97 -14.18 -8.77
CA GLN A 13 -14.14 -14.73 -8.06
C GLN A 13 -13.72 -15.58 -6.86
N ALA A 14 -12.66 -16.38 -6.98
CA ALA A 14 -12.10 -17.15 -5.87
C ALA A 14 -11.57 -16.27 -4.73
N LEU A 15 -10.94 -15.14 -5.07
CA LEU A 15 -10.46 -14.16 -4.11
C LEU A 15 -11.60 -13.40 -3.41
N LEU A 16 -12.65 -13.03 -4.14
CA LEU A 16 -13.88 -12.48 -3.54
C LEU A 16 -14.56 -13.49 -2.61
N PHE A 17 -14.65 -14.76 -3.03
CA PHE A 17 -15.18 -15.84 -2.19
C PHE A 17 -14.36 -16.01 -0.90
N LEU A 18 -13.02 -15.96 -0.97
CA LEU A 18 -12.16 -15.99 0.20
C LEU A 18 -12.48 -14.83 1.15
N LEU A 19 -12.56 -13.60 0.63
CA LEU A 19 -12.87 -12.43 1.45
C LEU A 19 -14.25 -12.53 2.12
N ASP A 20 -15.28 -12.96 1.40
CA ASP A 20 -16.62 -13.20 1.96
C ASP A 20 -16.60 -14.30 3.03
N PHE A 21 -15.91 -15.42 2.76
CA PHE A 21 -15.76 -16.54 3.69
C PHE A 21 -15.12 -16.10 5.02
N LEU A 22 -14.09 -15.24 4.94
CA LEU A 22 -13.40 -14.69 6.09
C LEU A 22 -14.28 -13.67 6.83
N LYS A 23 -14.98 -12.78 6.12
CA LYS A 23 -15.87 -11.77 6.71
C LYS A 23 -17.02 -12.41 7.49
N GLN A 24 -17.61 -13.49 6.97
CA GLN A 24 -18.68 -14.24 7.67
C GLN A 24 -18.23 -14.92 8.97
N ARG A 25 -16.91 -14.99 9.22
CA ARG A 25 -16.30 -15.60 10.41
C ARG A 25 -15.61 -14.56 11.30
N ASP A 26 -15.99 -13.29 11.15
CA ASP A 26 -15.43 -12.16 11.91
C ASP A 26 -13.88 -12.13 11.87
N TYR A 27 -13.30 -12.52 10.74
CA TYR A 27 -11.85 -12.53 10.56
C TYR A 27 -11.27 -11.13 10.74
N GLN A 28 -10.18 -11.04 11.50
CA GLN A 28 -9.41 -9.82 11.70
C GLN A 28 -7.92 -10.15 11.77
N PHE A 29 -7.10 -9.33 11.11
CA PHE A 29 -5.65 -9.50 11.13
C PHE A 29 -4.92 -8.17 10.86
N THR A 30 -4.15 -7.71 11.84
CA THR A 30 -3.26 -6.57 11.68
C THR A 30 -1.92 -7.03 11.13
N ALA A 31 -1.59 -6.62 9.90
CA ALA A 31 -0.26 -6.81 9.34
C ALA A 31 0.76 -5.96 10.12
N ILE A 32 1.87 -6.56 10.53
CA ILE A 32 2.94 -5.90 11.31
C ILE A 32 4.23 -5.82 10.50
N THR A 33 5.29 -5.24 11.08
CA THR A 33 6.59 -5.13 10.38
C THR A 33 7.13 -6.50 9.94
N PRO A 34 7.81 -6.60 8.79
CA PRO A 34 8.34 -7.86 8.27
C PRO A 34 9.20 -8.62 9.28
N LEU A 35 10.10 -7.94 10.01
CA LEU A 35 10.93 -8.58 11.02
C LEU A 35 10.12 -9.14 12.20
N SER A 36 9.11 -8.42 12.66
CA SER A 36 8.21 -8.91 13.72
C SER A 36 7.38 -10.09 13.23
N HIS A 37 6.89 -10.04 12.00
CA HIS A 37 6.17 -11.15 11.35
C HIS A 37 7.05 -12.40 11.29
N GLN A 38 8.29 -12.28 10.81
CA GLN A 38 9.24 -13.38 10.74
C GLN A 38 9.48 -14.04 12.11
N ARG A 39 9.65 -13.22 13.16
CA ARG A 39 9.85 -13.70 14.54
C ARG A 39 8.63 -14.45 15.08
N ILE A 40 7.41 -14.01 14.77
CA ILE A 40 6.18 -14.70 15.18
C ILE A 40 6.01 -15.99 14.39
N LEU A 41 6.18 -15.94 13.06
CA LEU A 41 6.07 -17.11 12.19
C LEU A 41 7.07 -18.21 12.59
N SER A 42 8.31 -17.84 12.91
CA SER A 42 9.32 -18.77 13.43
C SER A 42 8.88 -19.46 14.72
N ARG A 43 8.31 -18.71 15.68
CA ARG A 43 7.77 -19.27 16.93
C ARG A 43 6.61 -20.23 16.65
N LYS A 44 5.65 -19.83 15.81
CA LYS A 44 4.49 -20.66 15.45
C LYS A 44 4.89 -21.98 14.79
N ARG A 45 5.93 -21.98 13.93
CA ARG A 45 6.46 -23.21 13.32
C ARG A 45 7.05 -24.20 14.33
N GLN A 46 7.42 -23.73 15.52
CA GLN A 46 7.98 -24.58 16.59
C GLN A 46 6.92 -25.07 17.58
N GLU A 47 5.73 -24.45 17.58
CA GLU A 47 4.60 -24.88 18.41
C GLU A 47 4.07 -26.23 17.91
N LYS A 48 3.96 -27.20 18.82
CA LYS A 48 3.42 -28.53 18.52
C LYS A 48 1.97 -28.63 18.98
N ASN A 49 1.16 -29.40 18.24
CA ASN A 49 -0.22 -29.76 18.59
C ASN A 49 -1.18 -28.57 18.76
N THR A 50 -0.98 -27.50 17.98
CA THR A 50 -1.90 -26.36 17.94
C THR A 50 -2.88 -26.52 16.77
N VAL A 51 -4.15 -26.20 17.01
CA VAL A 51 -5.16 -26.11 15.95
C VAL A 51 -4.78 -24.93 15.06
N ILE A 52 -4.66 -25.18 13.75
CA ILE A 52 -4.35 -24.15 12.76
C ILE A 52 -5.60 -23.31 12.54
N THR A 53 -5.46 -21.99 12.68
CA THR A 53 -6.57 -21.03 12.49
C THR A 53 -6.50 -20.35 11.12
N LEU A 54 -7.61 -19.74 10.69
CA LEU A 54 -7.62 -18.88 9.49
C LEU A 54 -6.62 -17.71 9.61
N ARG A 55 -6.36 -17.21 10.83
CA ARG A 55 -5.33 -16.19 11.08
C ARG A 55 -3.93 -16.74 10.88
N ASP A 56 -3.69 -18.02 11.16
CA ASP A 56 -2.42 -18.66 10.87
C ASP A 56 -2.20 -18.78 9.37
N ILE A 57 -3.21 -19.22 8.62
CA ILE A 57 -3.14 -19.44 7.16
C ILE A 57 -3.04 -18.11 6.40
N PHE A 58 -4.07 -17.26 6.49
CA PHE A 58 -4.20 -16.05 5.68
C PHE A 58 -3.58 -14.81 6.33
N GLY A 59 -3.32 -14.85 7.64
CA GLY A 59 -2.68 -13.76 8.36
C GLY A 59 -1.17 -13.95 8.47
N TRP A 60 -0.75 -15.05 9.09
CA TRP A 60 0.67 -15.34 9.37
C TRP A 60 1.40 -16.05 8.22
N ASN A 61 0.72 -16.56 7.19
CA ASN A 61 1.29 -17.46 6.17
C ASN A 61 1.92 -18.73 6.77
N LEU A 62 1.27 -19.30 7.78
CA LEU A 62 1.66 -20.60 8.32
C LEU A 62 1.21 -21.70 7.34
N ALA A 63 2.07 -22.70 7.16
CA ALA A 63 1.73 -23.87 6.38
C ALA A 63 0.64 -24.70 7.09
N PHE A 64 -0.20 -25.37 6.32
CA PHE A 64 -1.40 -26.06 6.83
C PHE A 64 -1.65 -27.39 6.10
N ALA A 65 -2.41 -28.29 6.70
CA ALA A 65 -2.91 -29.50 6.06
C ALA A 65 -4.25 -29.23 5.37
N GLU A 66 -4.61 -30.03 4.38
CA GLU A 66 -5.90 -29.92 3.68
C GLU A 66 -7.11 -29.89 4.64
N THR A 67 -7.03 -30.68 5.72
CA THR A 67 -8.08 -30.76 6.75
C THR A 67 -8.19 -29.53 7.64
N ASP A 68 -7.25 -28.58 7.57
CA ASP A 68 -7.28 -27.34 8.35
C ASP A 68 -8.15 -26.25 7.70
N LEU A 69 -8.62 -26.47 6.47
CA LEU A 69 -9.55 -25.58 5.76
C LEU A 69 -10.90 -26.25 5.53
N ASP A 70 -11.91 -25.40 5.35
CA ASP A 70 -13.19 -25.84 4.82
C ASP A 70 -12.98 -26.50 3.43
N PRO A 71 -13.51 -27.70 3.16
CA PRO A 71 -13.24 -28.42 1.92
C PRO A 71 -13.61 -27.65 0.66
N ALA A 72 -14.69 -26.86 0.69
CA ALA A 72 -15.11 -26.07 -0.46
C ALA A 72 -14.14 -24.90 -0.69
N LEU A 73 -13.73 -24.22 0.38
CA LEU A 73 -12.72 -23.16 0.29
C LEU A 73 -11.39 -23.73 -0.23
N PHE A 74 -10.95 -24.87 0.30
CA PHE A 74 -9.69 -25.50 -0.09
C PHE A 74 -9.64 -25.80 -1.60
N GLU A 75 -10.67 -26.45 -2.15
CA GLU A 75 -10.70 -26.77 -3.58
C GLU A 75 -10.77 -25.50 -4.45
N ILE A 76 -11.56 -24.49 -4.06
CA ILE A 76 -11.61 -23.21 -4.78
C ILE A 76 -10.21 -22.55 -4.84
N LEU A 77 -9.49 -22.51 -3.72
CA LEU A 77 -8.15 -21.91 -3.67
C LEU A 77 -7.14 -22.71 -4.51
N LYS A 78 -7.21 -24.04 -4.44
CA LYS A 78 -6.33 -24.96 -5.17
C LYS A 78 -6.54 -24.86 -6.68
N GLU A 79 -7.78 -24.95 -7.15
CA GLU A 79 -8.13 -24.85 -8.58
C GLU A 79 -7.70 -23.52 -9.19
N ASN A 80 -7.76 -22.44 -8.40
CA ASN A 80 -7.41 -21.08 -8.84
C ASN A 80 -5.95 -20.70 -8.52
N ARG A 81 -5.11 -21.65 -8.10
CA ARG A 81 -3.66 -21.46 -7.81
C ARG A 81 -3.41 -20.32 -6.81
N LEU A 82 -4.22 -20.29 -5.76
CA LEU A 82 -4.09 -19.36 -4.63
C LEU A 82 -3.47 -20.03 -3.39
N ILE A 83 -3.24 -21.33 -3.48
CA ILE A 83 -2.44 -22.12 -2.55
C ILE A 83 -1.50 -23.03 -3.34
N HIS A 84 -0.33 -23.35 -2.80
CA HIS A 84 0.61 -24.30 -3.37
C HIS A 84 1.09 -25.31 -2.33
N PHE A 85 1.54 -26.47 -2.79
CA PHE A 85 2.01 -27.56 -1.93
C PHE A 85 3.55 -27.58 -1.88
N GLN A 86 4.11 -27.55 -0.67
CA GLN A 86 5.55 -27.57 -0.41
C GLN A 86 5.83 -28.29 0.92
N ASP A 87 6.89 -29.10 0.98
CA ASP A 87 7.33 -29.78 2.20
C ASP A 87 6.21 -30.56 2.93
N HIS A 88 5.37 -31.25 2.16
CA HIS A 88 4.20 -32.02 2.63
C HIS A 88 3.07 -31.19 3.25
N GLN A 89 3.07 -29.87 3.07
CA GLN A 89 2.04 -28.96 3.56
C GLN A 89 1.60 -27.97 2.47
N TRP A 90 0.45 -27.33 2.68
CA TRP A 90 -0.06 -26.27 1.83
C TRP A 90 0.35 -24.89 2.37
N LEU A 91 0.58 -23.94 1.47
CA LEU A 91 0.84 -22.53 1.77
C LEU A 91 -0.09 -21.65 0.95
N SER A 92 -0.57 -20.57 1.56
CA SER A 92 -1.35 -19.55 0.87
C SER A 92 -0.47 -18.61 0.06
N ASP A 93 -0.81 -18.36 -1.20
CA ASP A 93 -0.15 -17.38 -2.07
C ASP A 93 -0.62 -15.94 -1.83
N VAL A 94 -1.66 -15.79 -1.00
CA VAL A 94 -2.21 -14.50 -0.59
C VAL A 94 -2.30 -14.39 0.93
N ARG A 95 -2.34 -13.14 1.39
CA ARG A 95 -2.70 -12.78 2.76
C ARG A 95 -3.91 -11.89 2.76
N VAL A 96 -4.57 -11.84 3.91
CA VAL A 96 -5.69 -10.94 4.17
C VAL A 96 -5.41 -10.14 5.43
N ALA A 97 -5.42 -8.82 5.31
CA ALA A 97 -5.29 -7.88 6.42
C ALA A 97 -6.57 -7.07 6.59
N SER A 98 -6.82 -6.60 7.81
CA SER A 98 -7.96 -5.74 8.15
C SER A 98 -7.53 -4.29 8.35
N LEU A 99 -8.28 -3.36 7.77
CA LEU A 99 -8.24 -1.93 8.06
C LEU A 99 -9.67 -1.40 8.16
N ASP A 100 -9.94 -0.65 9.22
CA ASP A 100 -11.30 -0.27 9.62
C ASP A 100 -12.22 -1.49 9.76
N ARG A 101 -13.25 -1.60 8.91
CA ARG A 101 -14.21 -2.73 8.88
C ARG A 101 -14.10 -3.57 7.61
N GLU A 102 -13.07 -3.34 6.80
CA GLU A 102 -12.87 -4.03 5.53
C GLU A 102 -11.66 -4.96 5.58
N LEU A 103 -11.62 -5.90 4.64
CA LEU A 103 -10.55 -6.87 4.46
C LEU A 103 -9.88 -6.62 3.11
N PHE A 104 -8.55 -6.80 3.09
CA PHE A 104 -7.72 -6.49 1.93
C PHE A 104 -6.82 -7.67 1.60
N ILE A 105 -6.91 -8.15 0.37
CA ILE A 105 -5.94 -9.11 -0.17
C ILE A 105 -4.63 -8.39 -0.47
N HIS A 106 -3.54 -9.04 -0.10
CA HIS A 106 -2.18 -8.65 -0.44
C HIS A 106 -1.26 -9.87 -0.58
N SER A 107 0.00 -9.68 -0.95
CA SER A 107 0.92 -10.79 -1.24
C SER A 107 1.27 -11.62 -0.01
N SER A 108 1.56 -12.90 -0.24
CA SER A 108 2.10 -13.81 0.76
C SER A 108 3.44 -13.36 1.34
N PHE A 109 3.73 -13.86 2.54
CA PHE A 109 5.00 -13.68 3.23
C PHE A 109 5.91 -14.91 3.02
N PRO A 110 7.23 -14.73 2.78
CA PRO A 110 7.94 -13.46 2.67
C PRO A 110 7.69 -12.77 1.33
N THR A 111 7.67 -11.44 1.32
CA THR A 111 7.48 -10.61 0.12
C THR A 111 8.78 -10.50 -0.68
N LEU A 112 9.19 -11.60 -1.31
CA LEU A 112 10.43 -11.67 -2.08
C LEU A 112 10.24 -11.36 -3.57
N GLN A 113 9.01 -11.49 -4.08
CA GLN A 113 8.72 -11.29 -5.50
C GLN A 113 8.78 -9.80 -5.84
N HIS A 114 9.30 -9.48 -7.04
CA HIS A 114 9.41 -8.11 -7.55
C HIS A 114 8.06 -7.40 -7.62
N ASP A 115 7.01 -8.15 -7.96
CA ASP A 115 5.61 -7.69 -8.09
C ASP A 115 4.78 -7.92 -6.80
N SER A 116 5.41 -8.12 -5.64
CA SER A 116 4.66 -8.29 -4.39
C SER A 116 3.81 -7.04 -4.09
N VAL A 117 2.60 -7.24 -3.60
CA VAL A 117 1.72 -6.17 -3.10
C VAL A 117 1.86 -6.14 -1.59
N PHE A 118 2.46 -5.08 -1.07
CA PHE A 118 2.71 -4.93 0.36
C PHE A 118 1.50 -4.34 1.09
N PHE A 119 1.28 -4.81 2.30
CA PHE A 119 0.33 -4.25 3.26
C PHE A 119 0.98 -4.37 4.64
N GLY A 120 1.11 -3.25 5.35
CA GLY A 120 1.83 -3.23 6.62
C GLY A 120 1.59 -1.95 7.42
N PRO A 121 2.48 -1.66 8.38
CA PRO A 121 2.32 -0.51 9.26
C PRO A 121 2.23 0.85 8.60
N ASP A 122 2.92 1.02 7.50
CA ASP A 122 2.83 2.20 6.66
C ASP A 122 1.43 2.43 6.09
N THR A 123 0.72 1.35 5.72
CA THR A 123 -0.61 1.41 5.11
C THR A 123 -1.64 2.03 6.05
N TYR A 124 -1.75 1.52 7.29
CA TYR A 124 -2.72 2.04 8.24
C TYR A 124 -2.31 3.38 8.86
N ARG A 125 -1.00 3.68 8.97
CA ARG A 125 -0.51 5.01 9.35
C ARG A 125 -0.84 6.05 8.29
N PHE A 126 -0.60 5.72 7.02
CA PHE A 126 -0.94 6.57 5.88
C PHE A 126 -2.44 6.87 5.85
N ALA A 127 -3.29 5.85 5.91
CA ALA A 127 -4.74 6.01 5.93
C ALA A 127 -5.20 6.89 7.12
N TYR A 128 -4.64 6.65 8.31
CA TYR A 128 -4.94 7.45 9.50
C TYR A 128 -4.61 8.94 9.30
N HIS A 129 -3.38 9.27 8.91
CA HIS A 129 -2.97 10.67 8.76
C HIS A 129 -3.67 11.37 7.59
N LEU A 130 -3.96 10.66 6.50
CA LEU A 130 -4.76 11.20 5.39
C LEU A 130 -6.17 11.57 5.86
N LYS A 131 -6.86 10.69 6.61
CA LYS A 131 -8.18 11.00 7.16
C LYS A 131 -8.17 12.21 8.08
N GLN A 132 -7.15 12.34 8.94
CA GLN A 132 -7.01 13.50 9.83
C GLN A 132 -6.78 14.80 9.03
N TYR A 133 -5.96 14.73 7.98
CA TYR A 133 -5.71 15.88 7.12
C TYR A 133 -7.00 16.36 6.44
N LEU A 134 -7.81 15.44 5.93
CA LEU A 134 -9.05 15.77 5.23
C LEU A 134 -10.18 16.21 6.16
N ALA A 135 -10.26 15.65 7.37
CA ALA A 135 -11.27 16.03 8.37
C ALA A 135 -11.15 17.51 8.80
N ALA A 136 -9.96 18.10 8.67
CA ALA A 136 -9.71 19.50 9.01
C ALA A 136 -10.06 20.49 7.88
N ARG A 137 -10.52 20.01 6.71
CA ARG A 137 -10.72 20.87 5.53
C ARG A 137 -12.19 21.23 5.32
N PRO A 138 -12.48 22.48 4.94
CA PRO A 138 -13.86 22.96 4.76
C PRO A 138 -14.49 22.54 3.42
N HIS A 139 -13.70 22.13 2.44
CA HIS A 139 -14.14 21.81 1.09
C HIS A 139 -14.11 20.30 0.85
N SER A 140 -15.12 19.78 0.16
CA SER A 140 -15.10 18.40 -0.31
C SER A 140 -14.38 18.28 -1.66
N PHE A 141 -13.62 17.21 -1.78
CA PHE A 141 -12.88 16.87 -2.99
C PHE A 141 -13.76 15.99 -3.89
N LYS A 142 -13.74 16.23 -5.20
CA LYS A 142 -14.56 15.48 -6.17
C LYS A 142 -13.73 14.47 -6.94
N ARG A 143 -12.52 14.85 -7.33
CA ARG A 143 -11.62 14.03 -8.13
C ARG A 143 -10.29 13.82 -7.43
N ALA A 144 -9.99 12.56 -7.12
CA ALA A 144 -8.76 12.19 -6.43
C ALA A 144 -7.91 11.20 -7.22
N VAL A 145 -6.62 11.17 -6.92
CA VAL A 145 -5.72 10.13 -7.38
C VAL A 145 -4.85 9.60 -6.24
N GLU A 146 -4.82 8.26 -6.09
CA GLU A 146 -3.79 7.54 -5.34
C GLU A 146 -2.67 7.10 -6.29
N LEU A 147 -1.43 7.50 -6.02
CA LEU A 147 -0.26 6.97 -6.73
C LEU A 147 0.40 5.86 -5.91
N CYS A 148 0.95 4.86 -6.61
CA CYS A 148 1.54 3.66 -5.99
C CYS A 148 0.54 2.94 -5.08
N CYS A 149 -0.65 2.67 -5.61
CA CYS A 149 -1.81 2.32 -4.79
C CYS A 149 -1.70 0.98 -4.08
N GLY A 150 -0.86 0.04 -4.55
CA GLY A 150 -0.73 -1.28 -3.93
C GLY A 150 -2.09 -1.97 -3.79
N SER A 151 -2.55 -2.18 -2.56
CA SER A 151 -3.86 -2.79 -2.24
C SER A 151 -5.05 -1.83 -2.33
N SER A 152 -4.81 -0.53 -2.55
CA SER A 152 -5.78 0.57 -2.47
C SER A 152 -6.48 0.73 -1.13
N ALA A 153 -5.86 0.25 -0.05
CA ALA A 153 -6.44 0.31 1.28
C ALA A 153 -6.75 1.75 1.73
N ALA A 154 -5.87 2.72 1.42
CA ALA A 154 -6.11 4.11 1.77
C ALA A 154 -7.24 4.73 0.92
N ALA A 155 -7.27 4.50 -0.40
CA ALA A 155 -8.37 4.98 -1.26
C ALA A 155 -9.74 4.38 -0.86
N ILE A 156 -9.80 3.09 -0.55
CA ILE A 156 -11.03 2.40 -0.11
C ILE A 156 -11.49 2.95 1.24
N SER A 157 -10.56 3.06 2.19
CA SER A 157 -10.81 3.61 3.53
C SER A 157 -11.28 5.08 3.44
N LEU A 158 -10.72 5.85 2.51
CA LEU A 158 -11.12 7.22 2.20
C LEU A 158 -12.53 7.31 1.61
N ALA A 159 -12.83 6.54 0.57
CA ALA A 159 -14.12 6.55 -0.12
C ALA A 159 -15.30 6.16 0.80
N LYS A 160 -15.04 5.30 1.80
CA LYS A 160 -16.03 4.89 2.81
C LYS A 160 -16.38 6.02 3.78
N ASP A 161 -15.40 6.83 4.16
CA ASP A 161 -15.58 7.90 5.14
C ASP A 161 -16.05 9.22 4.49
N TYR A 162 -15.74 9.42 3.20
CA TYR A 162 -16.02 10.64 2.46
C TYR A 162 -16.76 10.31 1.15
N PRO A 163 -18.11 10.22 1.16
CA PRO A 163 -18.89 9.81 -0.01
C PRO A 163 -18.96 10.85 -1.13
N ASP A 164 -18.39 12.04 -0.92
CA ASP A 164 -18.42 13.17 -1.86
C ASP A 164 -17.49 13.00 -3.07
N PHE A 165 -16.60 12.00 -3.06
CA PHE A 165 -15.72 11.68 -4.18
C PHE A 165 -16.52 11.08 -5.34
N ASN A 166 -16.58 11.81 -6.47
CA ASN A 166 -17.19 11.31 -7.70
C ASN A 166 -16.33 10.20 -8.33
N GLU A 167 -15.01 10.40 -8.31
CA GLU A 167 -14.03 9.51 -8.93
C GLU A 167 -12.73 9.52 -8.12
N ILE A 168 -12.23 8.33 -7.78
CA ILE A 168 -10.89 8.12 -7.25
C ILE A 168 -10.14 7.24 -8.25
N THR A 169 -9.18 7.82 -8.96
CA THR A 169 -8.24 7.02 -9.75
C THR A 169 -7.19 6.42 -8.83
N VAL A 170 -6.91 5.13 -8.93
CA VAL A 170 -5.80 4.51 -8.21
C VAL A 170 -4.80 3.99 -9.23
N SER A 171 -3.51 4.25 -9.06
CA SER A 171 -2.52 3.94 -10.09
C SER A 171 -1.28 3.25 -9.54
N ASP A 172 -0.75 2.34 -10.35
CA ASP A 172 0.42 1.55 -10.00
C ASP A 172 1.14 1.06 -11.29
N LEU A 173 2.43 0.76 -11.15
CA LEU A 173 3.24 0.09 -12.18
C LEU A 173 3.10 -1.43 -12.13
N ASN A 174 2.55 -1.96 -11.04
CA ASN A 174 2.41 -3.38 -10.79
C ASN A 174 1.01 -3.88 -11.20
N PRO A 175 0.88 -4.70 -12.27
CA PRO A 175 -0.42 -5.26 -12.66
C PRO A 175 -1.09 -6.09 -11.55
N LYS A 176 -0.32 -6.76 -10.69
CA LYS A 176 -0.85 -7.50 -9.54
C LYS A 176 -1.47 -6.55 -8.50
N ALA A 177 -0.86 -5.37 -8.28
CA ALA A 177 -1.44 -4.33 -7.42
C ALA A 177 -2.77 -3.83 -7.97
N LEU A 178 -2.85 -3.53 -9.26
CA LEU A 178 -4.10 -3.09 -9.91
C LEU A 178 -5.20 -4.16 -9.84
N LEU A 179 -4.84 -5.43 -10.00
CA LEU A 179 -5.75 -6.57 -9.81
C LEU A 179 -6.30 -6.62 -8.38
N TYR A 180 -5.42 -6.54 -7.36
CA TYR A 180 -5.84 -6.59 -5.96
C TYR A 180 -6.63 -5.34 -5.57
N SER A 181 -6.26 -4.17 -6.08
CA SER A 181 -7.02 -2.93 -5.94
C SER A 181 -8.46 -3.09 -6.45
N GLN A 182 -8.65 -3.65 -7.65
CA GLN A 182 -9.99 -3.93 -8.21
C GLN A 182 -10.81 -4.87 -7.32
N ILE A 183 -10.18 -5.96 -6.85
CA ILE A 183 -10.86 -6.96 -5.98
C ILE A 183 -11.24 -6.33 -4.64
N ASN A 184 -10.32 -5.62 -4.00
CA ASN A 184 -10.55 -4.99 -2.70
C ASN A 184 -11.64 -3.91 -2.80
N ALA A 185 -11.64 -3.09 -3.86
CA ALA A 185 -12.66 -2.08 -4.09
C ALA A 185 -14.04 -2.72 -4.34
N SER A 186 -14.10 -3.76 -5.16
CA SER A 186 -15.33 -4.53 -5.42
C SER A 186 -15.87 -5.17 -4.14
N PHE A 187 -15.01 -5.78 -3.32
CA PHE A 187 -15.39 -6.37 -2.04
C PHE A 187 -15.91 -5.33 -1.05
N ALA A 188 -15.32 -4.14 -1.05
CA ALA A 188 -15.81 -3.00 -0.29
C ALA A 188 -17.12 -2.40 -0.86
N GLY A 189 -17.61 -2.87 -2.02
CA GLY A 189 -18.81 -2.36 -2.67
C GLY A 189 -18.65 -0.95 -3.25
N LEU A 190 -17.43 -0.58 -3.64
CA LEU A 190 -17.09 0.73 -4.18
C LEU A 190 -16.93 0.66 -5.70
N ASN A 191 -17.73 1.44 -6.42
CA ASN A 191 -17.71 1.52 -7.88
C ASN A 191 -17.03 2.80 -8.41
N ASN A 192 -16.66 3.73 -7.52
CA ASN A 192 -16.02 5.00 -7.85
C ASN A 192 -14.49 4.94 -7.78
N ILE A 193 -13.90 3.76 -7.57
CA ILE A 193 -12.45 3.54 -7.57
C ILE A 193 -12.05 2.87 -8.89
N THR A 194 -11.17 3.50 -9.66
CA THR A 194 -10.75 3.02 -10.98
C THR A 194 -9.24 2.77 -11.03
N PRO A 195 -8.78 1.50 -11.13
CA PRO A 195 -7.37 1.17 -11.28
C PRO A 195 -6.82 1.54 -12.67
N VAL A 196 -5.66 2.20 -12.72
CA VAL A 196 -4.99 2.62 -13.96
C VAL A 196 -3.50 2.27 -13.91
N TYR A 197 -3.03 1.52 -14.91
CA TYR A 197 -1.60 1.32 -15.11
C TYR A 197 -0.93 2.62 -15.55
N SER A 198 -0.07 3.19 -14.72
CA SER A 198 0.60 4.46 -15.00
C SER A 198 1.97 4.50 -14.34
N ASN A 199 2.94 5.11 -15.03
CA ASN A 199 4.17 5.56 -14.40
C ASN A 199 3.93 6.99 -13.92
N LEU A 200 3.74 7.18 -12.62
CA LEU A 200 3.32 8.47 -12.06
C LEU A 200 2.08 8.98 -12.82
N PHE A 201 2.17 10.14 -13.46
CA PHE A 201 1.04 10.78 -14.13
C PHE A 201 0.92 10.51 -15.63
N THR A 202 1.78 9.66 -16.22
CA THR A 202 1.90 9.52 -17.69
C THR A 202 0.62 9.05 -18.40
N HIS A 203 -0.17 8.18 -17.76
CA HIS A 203 -1.45 7.71 -18.31
C HIS A 203 -2.67 8.27 -17.58
N LEU A 204 -2.47 9.25 -16.72
CA LEU A 204 -3.54 9.90 -15.98
C LEU A 204 -3.98 11.16 -16.73
N ALA A 205 -5.29 11.35 -16.89
CA ALA A 205 -5.84 12.48 -17.64
C ALA A 205 -6.37 13.59 -16.71
N GLY A 206 -5.99 14.85 -17.01
CA GLY A 206 -6.51 16.03 -16.33
C GLY A 206 -5.83 16.35 -15.00
N GLN A 207 -6.50 17.21 -14.23
CA GLN A 207 -6.06 17.66 -12.91
C GLN A 207 -6.95 17.07 -11.80
N PHE A 208 -6.46 17.15 -10.57
CA PHE A 208 -7.06 16.51 -9.39
C PHE A 208 -7.24 17.52 -8.26
N ASP A 209 -8.33 17.34 -7.50
CA ASP A 209 -8.54 18.10 -6.27
C ASP A 209 -7.69 17.53 -5.13
N LEU A 210 -7.43 16.20 -5.16
CA LEU A 210 -6.60 15.51 -4.19
C LEU A 210 -5.64 14.54 -4.89
N ILE A 211 -4.34 14.70 -4.67
CA ILE A 211 -3.29 13.73 -5.01
C ILE A 211 -2.79 13.15 -3.68
N PHE A 212 -2.76 11.84 -3.53
CA PHE A 212 -2.21 11.21 -2.34
C PHE A 212 -1.34 10.02 -2.70
N ALA A 213 -0.28 9.79 -1.92
CA ALA A 213 0.64 8.69 -2.19
C ALA A 213 1.37 8.22 -0.93
N ASN A 214 1.58 6.91 -0.86
CA ASN A 214 2.58 6.25 -0.03
C ASN A 214 3.50 5.45 -0.96
N PRO A 215 4.45 6.11 -1.66
CA PRO A 215 5.29 5.43 -2.61
C PRO A 215 6.33 4.55 -1.90
N PRO A 216 6.89 3.55 -2.61
CA PRO A 216 8.14 2.92 -2.22
C PRO A 216 9.21 3.95 -1.84
N TYR A 217 9.90 3.74 -0.71
CA TYR A 217 10.84 4.72 -0.13
C TYR A 217 12.17 4.13 0.37
N LEU A 218 12.48 2.87 0.06
CA LEU A 218 13.73 2.23 0.49
C LEU A 218 14.74 2.12 -0.66
N MET A 219 16.03 2.01 -0.31
CA MET A 219 17.10 1.57 -1.20
C MET A 219 17.16 0.05 -1.17
N ASP A 220 16.50 -0.59 -2.13
CA ASP A 220 16.39 -2.05 -2.22
C ASP A 220 17.32 -2.58 -3.30
N ALA A 221 18.26 -3.45 -2.93
CA ALA A 221 19.24 -4.01 -3.87
C ALA A 221 18.59 -4.82 -5.00
N ASP A 222 17.48 -5.51 -4.70
CA ASP A 222 16.69 -6.28 -5.66
C ASP A 222 15.68 -5.42 -6.44
N GLN A 223 15.65 -4.11 -6.16
CA GLN A 223 14.75 -3.14 -6.78
C GLN A 223 13.28 -3.59 -6.84
N ARG A 224 12.77 -4.23 -5.79
CA ARG A 224 11.37 -4.69 -5.75
C ARG A 224 10.42 -3.50 -5.87
N GLN A 225 9.39 -3.60 -6.71
CA GLN A 225 8.54 -2.46 -7.08
C GLN A 225 7.85 -1.82 -5.88
N TYR A 226 7.43 -2.61 -4.90
CA TYR A 226 6.74 -2.11 -3.71
C TYR A 226 7.68 -1.46 -2.68
N ARG A 227 9.01 -1.55 -2.90
CA ARG A 227 10.02 -1.25 -1.87
C ARG A 227 11.03 -0.20 -2.31
N HIS A 228 11.47 -0.26 -3.57
CA HIS A 228 12.53 0.61 -4.07
C HIS A 228 12.02 2.00 -4.49
N GLY A 229 12.47 3.06 -3.79
CA GLY A 229 12.10 4.44 -4.12
C GLY A 229 13.17 5.25 -4.87
N GLY A 230 14.33 4.64 -5.15
CA GLY A 230 15.49 5.26 -5.81
C GLY A 230 16.78 5.17 -4.99
N ASN A 231 17.90 5.64 -5.55
CA ASN A 231 19.24 5.60 -4.94
C ASN A 231 19.91 6.99 -4.76
N GLN A 232 19.59 7.97 -5.59
CA GLN A 232 20.13 9.33 -5.62
C GLN A 232 19.69 10.20 -4.43
N LEU A 233 18.51 9.94 -3.85
CA LEU A 233 17.98 10.62 -2.66
C LEU A 233 17.68 9.61 -1.56
N ASP A 234 18.54 8.60 -1.41
CA ASP A 234 18.47 7.62 -0.32
C ASP A 234 17.14 6.85 -0.24
N GLY A 235 16.50 6.60 -1.38
CA GLY A 235 15.18 5.98 -1.46
C GLY A 235 14.04 6.95 -1.72
N ASN A 236 14.29 8.26 -1.81
CA ASN A 236 13.23 9.27 -1.90
C ASN A 236 13.02 9.92 -3.27
N GLU A 237 13.66 9.45 -4.35
CA GLU A 237 13.45 10.05 -5.68
C GLU A 237 12.03 9.90 -6.20
N LEU A 238 11.42 8.74 -5.98
CA LEU A 238 10.04 8.52 -6.40
C LEU A 238 9.10 9.49 -5.67
N ALA A 239 9.26 9.62 -4.35
CA ALA A 239 8.53 10.58 -3.53
C ALA A 239 8.75 12.03 -3.99
N PHE A 240 9.99 12.41 -4.32
CA PHE A 240 10.31 13.74 -4.83
C PHE A 240 9.66 14.00 -6.19
N ASN A 241 9.71 13.04 -7.11
CA ASN A 241 9.08 13.16 -8.43
C ASN A 241 7.56 13.25 -8.35
N ILE A 242 6.93 12.52 -7.41
CA ILE A 242 5.50 12.65 -7.12
C ILE A 242 5.14 14.10 -6.75
N VAL A 243 5.90 14.73 -5.85
CA VAL A 243 5.65 16.13 -5.46
C VAL A 243 5.88 17.06 -6.66
N LYS A 244 7.00 16.90 -7.35
CA LYS A 244 7.41 17.75 -8.48
C LYS A 244 6.40 17.73 -9.63
N GLU A 245 5.95 16.54 -10.04
CA GLU A 245 4.95 16.40 -11.10
C GLU A 245 3.56 16.72 -10.58
N GLY A 246 3.24 16.32 -9.34
CA GLY A 246 1.92 16.47 -8.75
C GLY A 246 1.49 17.92 -8.59
N ILE A 247 2.40 18.83 -8.24
CA ILE A 247 2.11 20.29 -8.18
C ILE A 247 1.49 20.79 -9.50
N GLN A 248 1.95 20.28 -10.65
CA GLN A 248 1.46 20.70 -11.97
C GLN A 248 0.09 20.08 -12.33
N ARG A 249 -0.37 19.11 -11.53
CA ARG A 249 -1.57 18.31 -11.76
C ARG A 249 -2.69 18.63 -10.77
N LEU A 250 -2.50 19.63 -9.90
CA LEU A 250 -3.53 20.11 -8.99
C LEU A 250 -4.52 21.03 -9.72
N ASN A 251 -5.81 20.88 -9.42
CA ASN A 251 -6.80 21.93 -9.65
C ASN A 251 -6.53 23.13 -8.73
N PRO A 252 -7.06 24.34 -9.02
CA PRO A 252 -7.09 25.43 -8.03
C PRO A 252 -7.66 24.93 -6.70
N GLN A 253 -7.06 25.33 -5.58
CA GLN A 253 -7.36 24.83 -4.23
C GLN A 253 -7.09 23.33 -4.00
N GLY A 254 -6.49 22.65 -4.97
CA GLY A 254 -6.15 21.24 -4.89
C GLY A 254 -5.02 20.97 -3.90
N CYS A 255 -4.98 19.75 -3.38
CA CYS A 255 -4.01 19.32 -2.38
C CYS A 255 -3.22 18.10 -2.84
N LEU A 256 -1.93 18.07 -2.50
CA LEU A 256 -1.12 16.87 -2.54
C LEU A 256 -0.72 16.47 -1.12
N PHE A 257 -0.97 15.21 -0.78
CA PHE A 257 -0.66 14.61 0.51
C PHE A 257 0.25 13.39 0.32
N LEU A 258 1.53 13.53 0.65
CA LEU A 258 2.53 12.48 0.55
C LEU A 258 2.89 11.98 1.95
N TYR A 259 2.85 10.66 2.11
CA TYR A 259 3.46 9.93 3.24
C TYR A 259 4.67 9.19 2.71
N THR A 260 5.82 9.28 3.38
CA THR A 260 7.02 8.53 2.97
C THR A 260 7.95 8.29 4.16
N GLY A 261 8.72 7.19 4.11
CA GLY A 261 9.93 7.06 4.92
C GLY A 261 11.06 7.93 4.35
N VAL A 262 11.94 8.46 5.18
CA VAL A 262 13.09 9.29 4.77
C VAL A 262 14.32 8.84 5.55
N ALA A 263 15.39 8.53 4.83
CA ALA A 263 16.68 8.22 5.42
C ALA A 263 17.36 9.51 5.92
N ILE A 264 17.66 9.59 7.21
CA ILE A 264 18.28 10.76 7.84
C ILE A 264 19.79 10.52 7.98
N ARG A 265 20.58 11.45 7.44
CA ARG A 265 22.05 11.42 7.51
C ARG A 265 22.54 12.26 8.69
N PRO A 266 23.78 12.04 9.17
CA PRO A 266 24.39 12.90 10.19
C PRO A 266 24.46 14.39 9.80
N ASN A 267 24.55 14.68 8.50
CA ASN A 267 24.63 16.04 7.97
C ASN A 267 23.28 16.59 7.46
N GLY A 268 22.18 15.94 7.81
CA GLY A 268 20.83 16.44 7.57
C GLY A 268 19.97 15.55 6.67
N ASN A 269 18.96 16.17 6.07
CA ASN A 269 17.91 15.50 5.30
C ASN A 269 17.95 15.94 3.82
N PRO A 270 18.57 15.14 2.93
CA PRO A 270 18.66 15.48 1.51
C PRO A 270 17.30 15.63 0.82
N PHE A 271 16.30 14.83 1.21
CA PHE A 271 14.95 14.91 0.65
C PHE A 271 14.30 16.26 0.96
N LEU A 272 14.31 16.69 2.22
CA LEU A 272 13.80 18.01 2.63
C LEU A 272 14.53 19.15 1.92
N GLN A 273 15.86 19.09 1.83
CA GLN A 273 16.64 20.11 1.13
C GLN A 273 16.27 20.24 -0.36
N GLN A 274 15.91 19.14 -1.03
CA GLN A 274 15.45 19.18 -2.42
C GLN A 274 14.03 19.73 -2.53
N LEU A 275 13.14 19.37 -1.59
CA LEU A 275 11.80 19.96 -1.53
C LEU A 275 11.86 21.47 -1.32
N GLU A 276 12.67 21.96 -0.37
CA GLU A 276 12.86 23.39 -0.12
C GLU A 276 13.28 24.12 -1.39
N LYS A 277 14.26 23.57 -2.13
CA LYS A 277 14.70 24.14 -3.42
C LYS A 277 13.61 24.16 -4.48
N LEU A 278 12.82 23.09 -4.58
CA LEU A 278 11.70 23.02 -5.51
C LEU A 278 10.67 24.12 -5.19
N MET A 279 10.33 24.29 -3.91
CA MET A 279 9.29 25.21 -3.45
C MET A 279 9.66 26.69 -3.59
N LEU A 280 10.96 27.04 -3.62
CA LEU A 280 11.40 28.41 -3.94
C LEU A 280 10.90 28.91 -5.31
N SER A 281 10.60 28.00 -6.23
CA SER A 281 10.07 28.31 -7.56
C SER A 281 8.54 28.31 -7.65
N GLN A 282 7.83 28.12 -6.53
CA GLN A 282 6.38 27.88 -6.48
C GLN A 282 5.68 28.89 -5.55
N PRO A 283 5.58 30.18 -5.91
CA PRO A 283 5.02 31.20 -5.03
C PRO A 283 3.51 31.03 -4.76
N SER A 284 2.81 30.28 -5.62
CA SER A 284 1.39 29.96 -5.49
C SER A 284 1.11 28.72 -4.61
N ILE A 285 2.15 28.12 -4.03
CA ILE A 285 2.04 26.89 -3.24
C ILE A 285 2.24 27.19 -1.76
N HIS A 286 1.28 26.77 -0.94
CA HIS A 286 1.49 26.58 0.49
C HIS A 286 1.89 25.14 0.74
N TRP A 287 2.93 24.91 1.54
CA TRP A 287 3.38 23.56 1.84
C TRP A 287 3.89 23.43 3.27
N CYS A 288 3.86 22.20 3.79
CA CYS A 288 4.49 21.86 5.05
C CYS A 288 5.16 20.49 4.98
N TYR A 289 6.21 20.35 5.79
CA TYR A 289 6.90 19.09 6.06
C TYR A 289 6.74 18.79 7.56
N GLU A 290 6.35 17.56 7.89
CA GLU A 290 6.13 17.13 9.26
C GLU A 290 6.76 15.74 9.47
N GLU A 291 7.65 15.61 10.45
CA GLU A 291 8.12 14.30 10.91
C GLU A 291 7.11 13.74 11.93
N ILE A 292 6.55 12.57 11.63
CA ILE A 292 5.46 11.96 12.43
C ILE A 292 5.89 10.72 13.21
N ASP A 293 6.97 10.07 12.81
CA ASP A 293 7.60 8.96 13.55
C ASP A 293 9.11 9.05 13.33
N PRO A 294 9.92 9.29 14.38
CA PRO A 294 11.34 9.53 14.19
C PRO A 294 12.14 8.26 13.86
N ASP A 295 11.62 7.07 14.13
CA ASP A 295 12.42 5.84 13.98
C ASP A 295 11.55 4.64 13.60
N VAL A 296 11.72 4.20 12.35
CA VAL A 296 11.08 3.01 11.81
C VAL A 296 12.07 2.17 11.02
N PHE A 297 11.76 0.88 10.87
CA PHE A 297 12.53 -0.04 10.04
C PHE A 297 14.02 -0.09 10.40
N GLY A 298 14.35 -0.08 11.70
CA GLY A 298 15.73 -0.13 12.18
C GLY A 298 16.52 -1.34 11.65
N GLU A 299 15.84 -2.43 11.26
CA GLU A 299 16.46 -3.57 10.59
C GLU A 299 17.09 -3.25 9.23
N GLU A 300 16.69 -2.15 8.58
CA GLU A 300 17.25 -1.73 7.30
C GLU A 300 18.66 -1.15 7.44
N LEU A 301 19.02 -0.67 8.63
CA LEU A 301 20.35 -0.12 8.92
C LEU A 301 21.47 -1.17 8.85
N ASP A 302 21.12 -2.46 8.95
CA ASP A 302 22.05 -3.57 8.75
C ASP A 302 22.47 -3.71 7.27
N GLN A 303 21.75 -3.10 6.33
CA GLN A 303 22.01 -3.23 4.90
C GLN A 303 23.18 -2.33 4.46
N PRO A 304 24.00 -2.76 3.47
CA PRO A 304 25.11 -1.96 2.95
C PRO A 304 24.70 -0.57 2.42
N ALA A 305 23.49 -0.43 1.87
CA ALA A 305 22.98 0.84 1.36
C ALA A 305 22.79 1.90 2.47
N TYR A 306 22.62 1.49 3.72
CA TYR A 306 22.27 2.36 4.84
C TYR A 306 23.44 2.67 5.79
N GLN A 307 24.68 2.30 5.45
CA GLN A 307 25.85 2.47 6.33
C GLN A 307 26.15 3.93 6.73
N GLN A 308 25.62 4.91 6.01
CA GLN A 308 25.77 6.35 6.28
C GLN A 308 24.48 7.00 6.80
N ILE A 309 23.44 6.19 7.09
CA ILE A 309 22.13 6.63 7.56
C ILE A 309 22.03 6.38 9.06
N GLU A 310 21.58 7.37 9.83
CA GLU A 310 21.44 7.26 11.30
C GLU A 310 20.11 6.61 11.70
N ARG A 311 19.04 6.94 10.96
CA ARG A 311 17.68 6.47 11.20
C ARG A 311 16.82 6.65 9.95
N ILE A 312 15.68 5.96 9.91
CA ILE A 312 14.64 6.18 8.91
C ILE A 312 13.43 6.77 9.63
N ALA A 313 13.03 7.98 9.25
CA ALA A 313 11.87 8.66 9.81
C ALA A 313 10.64 8.50 8.90
N LEU A 314 9.43 8.54 9.43
CA LEU A 314 8.21 8.72 8.64
C LEU A 314 7.81 10.19 8.64
N VAL A 315 7.48 10.71 7.46
CA VAL A 315 7.15 12.12 7.28
C VAL A 315 5.90 12.30 6.43
N LEU A 316 5.29 13.46 6.60
CA LEU A 316 4.22 13.97 5.75
C LEU A 316 4.70 15.19 4.98
N VAL A 317 4.41 15.24 3.70
CA VAL A 317 4.53 16.45 2.87
C VAL A 317 3.14 16.82 2.40
N LYS A 318 2.69 18.01 2.76
CA LYS A 318 1.37 18.53 2.39
C LYS A 318 1.59 19.76 1.53
N VAL A 319 0.90 19.82 0.41
CA VAL A 319 1.05 20.86 -0.61
C VAL A 319 -0.34 21.31 -1.02
N GLU A 320 -0.55 22.62 -1.10
CA GLU A 320 -1.84 23.23 -1.40
C GLU A 320 -1.63 24.32 -2.44
N LEU A 321 -2.35 24.21 -3.56
CA LEU A 321 -2.34 25.22 -4.61
C LEU A 321 -3.33 26.34 -4.27
N MET A 322 -2.84 27.58 -4.20
CA MET A 322 -3.70 28.75 -4.04
C MET A 322 -4.53 29.03 -5.30
N ASP A 323 -5.58 29.84 -5.16
CA ASP A 323 -6.46 30.29 -6.25
C ASP A 323 -5.73 31.01 -7.39
#